data_AF-A0A924AZ61-F1
#
_entry.id   AF-A0A924AZ61-F1
#
_cell.length_a   1.000
_cell.length_b   1.000
_cell.length_c   1.000
_cell.angle_alpha   90.00
_cell.angle_beta   90.00
_cell.angle_gamma   90.00
#
_symmetry.space_group_name_H-M   'P 1'
#
loop_
_entity.id
_entity.type
_entity.pdbx_description
1 polymer ?
#
loop_
_entity_poly.entity_id
_entity_poly.type
_entity_poly.pdbx_seq_one_letter_code
_entity_poly.pdbx_strand_id
1 'polypeptide(L)'
;LVSRERALHMLRDIDPFHGPTLLYAAIAGVCLFVAGLISGYYDNKARYTRMAQRVLQLRSLGRLLGQPRLARLARYIENNLGGLMGNFYFGILLGTIGTLGYLLGLPLDIRHVTFSAANFSTALVGMEYQVSWQVAASGVAGFLSIGAVNLLVSFSLALWVALRARKIRFKHGIRLLRALGRRFIAAPIDFFIGPKDIPSGGPV
;
A
#
# COMPACT_ATOMS: atom_id res chain seq x y z
N LEU A 1 -5.76 28.92 -5.54
CA LEU A 1 -6.95 28.04 -5.41
C LEU A 1 -7.12 27.27 -6.71
N VAL A 2 -7.61 26.02 -6.66
CA VAL A 2 -7.83 25.19 -7.86
C VAL A 2 -8.99 25.78 -8.67
N SER A 3 -8.86 25.86 -10.00
CA SER A 3 -9.94 26.35 -10.86
C SER A 3 -11.13 25.39 -10.85
N ARG A 4 -12.34 25.90 -11.05
CA ARG A 4 -13.58 25.12 -11.08
C ARG A 4 -13.54 23.99 -12.13
N GLU A 5 -12.93 24.24 -13.28
CA GLU A 5 -12.72 23.24 -14.34
C GLU A 5 -11.84 22.08 -13.88
N ARG A 6 -10.75 22.38 -13.16
CA ARG A 6 -9.84 21.36 -12.63
C ARG A 6 -10.47 20.56 -11.48
N ALA A 7 -11.33 21.20 -10.68
CA ALA A 7 -12.11 20.50 -9.65
C ALA A 7 -13.13 19.52 -10.26
N LEU A 8 -13.81 19.90 -11.35
CA LEU A 8 -14.71 19.02 -12.09
C LEU A 8 -13.96 17.84 -12.73
N HIS A 9 -12.76 18.10 -13.28
CA HIS A 9 -11.89 17.04 -13.80
C HIS A 9 -11.54 16.04 -12.70
N MET A 10 -11.09 16.51 -11.52
CA MET A 10 -10.76 15.68 -10.36
C MET A 10 -11.93 14.82 -9.85
N LEU A 11 -13.17 15.30 -9.99
CA LEU A 11 -14.36 14.52 -9.64
C LEU A 11 -14.66 13.41 -10.65
N ARG A 12 -14.57 13.71 -11.96
CA ARG A 12 -14.75 12.70 -13.02
C ARG A 12 -13.72 11.58 -12.91
N ASP A 13 -12.52 11.96 -12.54
CA ASP A 13 -11.35 11.14 -12.28
C ASP A 13 -11.51 10.12 -11.13
N ILE A 14 -12.52 10.30 -10.29
CA ILE A 14 -12.84 9.42 -9.15
C ILE A 14 -14.09 8.59 -9.46
N ASP A 15 -14.81 8.89 -10.53
CA ASP A 15 -15.98 8.15 -10.96
C ASP A 15 -15.58 6.70 -11.32
N PRO A 16 -16.08 5.70 -10.56
CA PRO A 16 -15.72 4.31 -10.79
C PRO A 16 -16.52 3.67 -11.93
N PHE A 17 -17.59 4.31 -12.41
CA PHE A 17 -18.55 3.71 -13.34
C PHE A 17 -18.32 4.13 -14.80
N HIS A 18 -17.85 5.35 -15.03
CA HIS A 18 -17.85 5.94 -16.37
C HIS A 18 -16.47 6.00 -17.05
N GLY A 19 -15.42 5.44 -16.45
CA GLY A 19 -14.06 5.50 -16.99
C GLY A 19 -13.16 4.31 -16.65
N PRO A 20 -11.92 4.28 -17.19
CA PRO A 20 -10.90 3.25 -16.92
C PRO A 20 -10.33 3.32 -15.49
N THR A 21 -10.97 4.05 -14.58
CA THR A 21 -10.56 4.31 -13.20
C THR A 21 -10.19 3.04 -12.43
N LEU A 22 -11.01 1.98 -12.55
CA LEU A 22 -10.74 0.70 -11.86
C LEU A 22 -9.58 -0.08 -12.49
N LEU A 23 -9.34 0.06 -13.80
CA LEU A 23 -8.17 -0.51 -14.45
C LEU A 23 -6.88 0.16 -13.95
N TYR A 24 -6.88 1.49 -13.88
CA TYR A 24 -5.77 2.26 -13.32
C TYR A 24 -5.57 1.99 -11.82
N ALA A 25 -6.66 1.71 -11.08
CA ALA A 25 -6.58 1.25 -9.70
C ALA A 25 -5.95 -0.15 -9.59
N ALA A 26 -6.19 -1.04 -10.55
CA ALA A 26 -5.54 -2.34 -10.60
C ALA A 26 -4.03 -2.22 -10.84
N ILE A 27 -3.59 -1.31 -11.71
CA ILE A 27 -2.17 -1.00 -11.92
C ILE A 27 -1.53 -0.53 -10.59
N ALA A 28 -2.19 0.36 -9.86
CA ALA A 28 -1.73 0.77 -8.52
C ALA A 28 -1.63 -0.43 -7.56
N GLY A 29 -2.58 -1.36 -7.63
CA GLY A 29 -2.56 -2.62 -6.87
C GLY A 29 -1.36 -3.51 -7.23
N VAL A 30 -0.96 -3.60 -8.50
CA VAL A 30 0.27 -4.29 -8.91
C VAL A 30 1.50 -3.61 -8.30
N CYS A 31 1.54 -2.28 -8.28
CA CYS A 31 2.64 -1.52 -7.67
C CYS A 31 2.74 -1.77 -6.16
N LEU A 32 1.59 -1.78 -5.46
CA LEU A 32 1.51 -2.14 -4.04
C LEU A 32 2.04 -3.55 -3.79
N PHE A 33 1.70 -4.50 -4.66
CA PHE A 33 2.21 -5.87 -4.56
C PHE A 33 3.74 -5.92 -4.74
N VAL A 34 4.28 -5.25 -5.77
CA VAL A 34 5.73 -5.19 -6.01
C VAL A 34 6.45 -4.54 -4.82
N ALA A 35 5.93 -3.43 -4.31
CA ALA A 35 6.45 -2.79 -3.10
C ALA A 35 6.40 -3.71 -1.87
N GLY A 36 5.34 -4.52 -1.74
CA GLY A 36 5.21 -5.54 -0.70
C GLY A 36 6.27 -6.64 -0.79
N LEU A 37 6.59 -7.12 -2.00
CA LEU A 37 7.68 -8.07 -2.22
C LEU A 37 9.05 -7.47 -1.86
N ILE A 38 9.29 -6.21 -2.26
CA ILE A 38 10.52 -5.48 -1.92
C ILE A 38 10.63 -5.32 -0.40
N SER A 39 9.54 -4.94 0.27
CA SER A 39 9.47 -4.85 1.72
C SER A 39 9.84 -6.17 2.39
N GLY A 40 9.25 -7.29 1.96
CA GLY A 40 9.58 -8.62 2.48
C GLY A 40 11.04 -9.03 2.22
N TYR A 41 11.60 -8.68 1.06
CA TYR A 41 13.01 -8.90 0.77
C TYR A 41 13.93 -8.12 1.72
N TYR A 42 13.66 -6.83 1.94
CA TYR A 42 14.48 -5.99 2.81
C TYR A 42 14.30 -6.31 4.30
N ASP A 43 13.12 -6.74 4.75
CA ASP A 43 12.91 -7.23 6.11
C ASP A 43 13.76 -8.48 6.40
N ASN A 44 13.74 -9.44 5.46
CA ASN A 44 14.58 -10.64 5.55
C ASN A 44 16.07 -10.28 5.50
N LYS A 45 16.47 -9.37 4.61
CA LYS A 45 17.86 -8.93 4.47
C LYS A 45 18.34 -8.18 5.71
N ALA A 46 17.50 -7.34 6.33
CA ALA A 46 17.85 -6.61 7.53
C ALA A 46 18.25 -7.55 8.66
N ARG A 47 17.44 -8.59 8.91
CA ARG A 47 17.73 -9.63 9.92
C ARG A 47 18.95 -10.47 9.55
N TYR A 48 19.04 -10.94 8.30
CA TYR A 48 20.16 -11.79 7.86
C TYR A 48 21.51 -11.07 7.94
N THR A 49 21.56 -9.78 7.58
CA THR A 49 22.81 -9.01 7.53
C THR A 49 23.18 -8.33 8.84
N ARG A 50 22.34 -8.47 9.89
CA ARG A 50 22.44 -7.76 11.17
C ARG A 50 22.61 -6.26 10.94
N MET A 51 21.64 -5.67 10.24
CA MET A 51 21.73 -4.29 9.74
C MET A 51 22.03 -3.28 10.86
N ALA A 52 21.49 -3.49 12.07
CA ALA A 52 21.79 -2.59 13.18
C ALA A 52 23.28 -2.56 13.52
N GLN A 53 23.95 -3.71 13.53
CA GLN A 53 25.38 -3.80 13.79
C GLN A 53 26.20 -3.04 12.74
N ARG A 54 25.77 -3.08 11.47
CA ARG A 54 26.42 -2.33 10.39
C ARG A 54 26.25 -0.82 10.54
N VAL A 55 25.04 -0.38 10.89
CA VAL A 55 24.76 1.05 11.12
C VAL A 55 25.58 1.59 12.30
N LEU A 56 25.76 0.80 13.37
CA LEU A 56 26.59 1.17 14.51
C LEU A 56 28.07 1.36 14.17
N GLN A 57 28.58 0.68 13.14
CA GLN A 57 29.98 0.81 12.69
C GLN A 57 30.25 2.11 11.91
N LEU A 58 29.22 2.86 11.52
CA LEU A 58 29.36 4.10 10.77
C LEU A 58 29.86 5.24 11.67
N ARG A 59 31.19 5.41 11.67
CA ARG A 59 31.90 6.43 12.49
C ARG A 59 31.42 7.86 12.23
N SER A 60 31.15 8.22 10.98
CA SER A 60 30.65 9.56 10.62
C SER A 60 29.26 9.83 11.22
N LEU A 61 28.36 8.85 11.12
CA LEU A 61 27.01 8.95 11.65
C LEU A 61 27.00 8.98 13.18
N GLY A 62 27.89 8.22 13.82
CA GLY A 62 28.09 8.25 15.27
C GLY A 62 28.63 9.59 15.79
N ARG A 63 29.50 10.27 15.03
CA ARG A 63 29.98 11.62 15.36
C ARG A 63 28.87 12.67 15.25
N LEU A 64 27.97 12.54 14.27
CA LEU A 64 26.89 13.50 14.04
C LEU A 64 25.74 13.37 15.05
N LEU A 65 25.27 12.15 15.31
CA LEU A 65 24.07 11.89 16.13
C LEU A 65 24.40 11.61 17.60
N GLY A 66 25.62 11.16 17.90
CA GLY A 66 25.99 10.60 19.20
C GLY A 66 25.59 9.12 19.34
N GLN A 67 26.36 8.38 20.15
CA GLN A 67 26.20 6.93 20.31
C GLN A 67 24.79 6.47 20.76
N PRO A 68 24.11 7.15 21.71
CA PRO A 68 22.77 6.72 22.16
C PRO A 68 21.72 6.83 21.05
N ARG A 69 21.80 7.89 20.23
CA ARG A 69 20.87 8.11 19.10
C ARG A 69 21.19 7.18 17.94
N LEU A 70 22.47 6.93 17.66
CA LEU A 70 22.89 5.95 16.66
C LEU A 70 22.36 4.56 17.00
N ALA A 71 22.42 4.13 18.26
CA ALA A 71 21.88 2.84 18.68
C ALA A 71 20.35 2.74 18.56
N ARG A 72 19.61 3.84 18.77
CA ARG A 72 18.15 3.87 18.50
C ARG A 72 17.87 3.81 17.00
N LEU A 73 18.60 4.59 16.20
CA LEU A 73 18.45 4.62 14.75
C LEU A 73 18.78 3.25 14.14
N ALA A 74 19.86 2.61 14.58
CA ALA A 74 20.26 1.29 14.12
C ALA A 74 19.17 0.24 14.36
N ARG A 75 18.58 0.21 15.57
CA ARG A 75 17.44 -0.67 15.89
C ARG A 75 16.19 -0.32 15.10
N TYR A 76 15.90 0.97 14.94
CA TYR A 76 14.76 1.42 14.12
C TYR A 76 14.90 0.96 12.67
N ILE A 77 16.08 1.16 12.06
CA ILE A 77 16.36 0.72 10.69
C ILE A 77 16.22 -0.80 10.61
N GLU A 78 16.86 -1.58 11.49
CA GLU A 78 16.75 -3.04 11.43
C GLU A 78 15.32 -3.56 11.55
N ASN A 79 14.50 -2.94 12.42
CA ASN A 79 13.12 -3.35 12.64
C ASN A 79 12.14 -2.85 11.56
N ASN A 80 12.50 -1.81 10.80
CA ASN A 80 11.58 -1.15 9.85
C ASN A 80 12.12 -1.07 8.42
N LEU A 81 13.29 -1.63 8.12
CA LEU A 81 13.93 -1.49 6.80
C LEU A 81 13.01 -1.98 5.67
N GLY A 82 12.28 -3.08 5.90
CA GLY A 82 11.28 -3.58 4.96
C GLY A 82 10.23 -2.51 4.64
N GLY A 83 9.58 -1.97 5.66
CA GLY A 83 8.58 -0.91 5.50
C GLY A 83 9.13 0.37 4.87
N LEU A 84 10.33 0.80 5.28
CA LEU A 84 11.01 1.98 4.73
C LEU A 84 11.28 1.82 3.23
N MET A 85 11.90 0.71 2.83
CA MET A 85 12.22 0.45 1.43
C MET A 85 10.96 0.20 0.61
N GLY A 86 9.99 -0.54 1.16
CA GLY A 86 8.69 -0.76 0.51
C GLY A 86 8.00 0.55 0.17
N ASN A 87 7.86 1.46 1.13
CA ASN A 87 7.24 2.77 0.92
C ASN A 87 8.05 3.66 -0.04
N PHE A 88 9.38 3.63 0.07
CA PHE A 88 10.26 4.38 -0.82
C PHE A 88 10.09 3.97 -2.29
N TYR A 89 10.19 2.66 -2.57
CA TYR A 89 10.00 2.15 -3.92
C TYR A 89 8.56 2.27 -4.40
N PHE A 90 7.58 2.17 -3.50
CA PHE A 90 6.19 2.44 -3.83
C PHE A 90 6.00 3.87 -4.34
N GLY A 91 6.60 4.86 -3.68
CA GLY A 91 6.60 6.26 -4.15
C GLY A 91 7.23 6.42 -5.53
N ILE A 92 8.37 5.76 -5.78
CA ILE A 92 9.01 5.77 -7.11
C ILE A 92 8.10 5.16 -8.17
N LEU A 93 7.52 3.99 -7.91
CA LEU A 93 6.61 3.31 -8.85
C LEU A 93 5.41 4.21 -9.19
N LEU A 94 4.80 4.81 -8.17
CA LEU A 94 3.66 5.72 -8.34
C LEU A 94 4.03 6.96 -9.17
N GLY A 95 5.20 7.55 -8.93
CA GLY A 95 5.65 8.74 -9.66
C GLY A 95 6.14 8.46 -11.09
N THR A 96 6.66 7.27 -11.36
CA THR A 96 7.29 6.95 -12.66
C THR A 96 6.32 6.36 -13.68
N ILE A 97 5.30 5.62 -13.27
CA ILE A 97 4.39 4.93 -14.20
C ILE A 97 3.60 5.90 -15.07
N GLY A 98 3.15 7.03 -14.54
CA GLY A 98 2.48 8.06 -15.36
C GLY A 98 3.40 8.61 -16.44
N THR A 99 4.66 8.91 -16.08
CA THR A 99 5.70 9.36 -17.02
C THR A 99 6.04 8.29 -18.05
N LEU A 100 6.12 7.02 -17.65
CA LEU A 100 6.33 5.90 -18.58
C LEU A 100 5.15 5.74 -19.54
N GLY A 101 3.91 5.91 -19.07
CA GLY A 101 2.73 5.95 -19.93
C GLY A 101 2.84 7.02 -21.00
N TYR A 102 3.12 8.25 -20.57
CA TYR A 102 3.33 9.38 -21.47
C TYR A 102 4.42 9.12 -22.51
N LEU A 103 5.58 8.59 -22.10
CA LEU A 103 6.69 8.26 -23.00
C LEU A 103 6.35 7.16 -24.01
N LEU A 104 5.52 6.18 -23.62
CA LEU A 104 5.08 5.08 -24.48
C LEU A 104 3.87 5.44 -25.35
N GLY A 105 3.35 6.67 -25.25
CA GLY A 105 2.13 7.09 -25.93
C GLY A 105 0.87 6.39 -25.42
N LEU A 106 0.93 5.76 -24.25
CA LEU A 106 -0.20 5.07 -23.62
C LEU A 106 -0.82 6.01 -22.57
N PRO A 107 -2.16 6.11 -22.49
CA PRO A 107 -2.82 6.88 -21.44
C PRO A 107 -2.77 6.10 -20.11
N LEU A 108 -1.58 5.76 -19.60
CA LEU A 108 -1.43 5.12 -18.31
C LEU A 108 -1.52 6.16 -17.21
N ASP A 109 -2.46 5.93 -16.31
CA ASP A 109 -2.63 6.72 -15.12
C ASP A 109 -2.75 5.80 -13.91
N ILE A 110 -2.48 6.34 -12.72
CA ILE A 110 -2.52 5.57 -11.47
C ILE A 110 -3.54 6.17 -10.53
N ARG A 111 -4.50 5.33 -10.14
CA ARG A 111 -5.52 5.66 -9.17
C ARG A 111 -5.21 4.92 -7.87
N HIS A 112 -4.53 5.61 -6.96
CA HIS A 112 -4.32 5.13 -5.59
C HIS A 112 -5.33 5.79 -4.65
N VAL A 113 -5.87 5.04 -3.68
CA VAL A 113 -6.90 5.53 -2.75
C VAL A 113 -6.51 6.84 -2.06
N THR A 114 -5.27 6.97 -1.61
CA THR A 114 -4.79 8.16 -0.90
C THR A 114 -4.78 9.39 -1.82
N PHE A 115 -4.32 9.25 -3.07
CA PHE A 115 -4.33 10.35 -4.04
C PHE A 115 -5.74 10.69 -4.47
N SER A 116 -6.60 9.69 -4.62
CA SER A 116 -8.00 9.87 -5.00
C SER A 116 -8.77 10.60 -3.89
N ALA A 117 -8.57 10.23 -2.63
CA ALA A 117 -9.16 10.93 -1.49
C ALA A 117 -8.63 12.37 -1.35
N ALA A 118 -7.34 12.60 -1.59
CA ALA A 118 -6.76 13.95 -1.59
C ALA A 118 -7.31 14.82 -2.74
N ASN A 119 -7.45 14.26 -3.94
CA ASN A 119 -8.05 14.94 -5.09
C ASN A 119 -9.51 15.27 -4.84
N PHE A 120 -10.28 14.36 -4.24
CA PHE A 120 -11.66 14.61 -3.83
C PHE A 120 -11.75 15.78 -2.84
N SER A 121 -10.94 15.75 -1.79
CA SER A 121 -10.90 16.83 -0.79
C SER A 121 -10.51 18.17 -1.40
N THR A 122 -9.51 18.17 -2.29
CA THR A 122 -9.05 19.36 -3.01
C THR A 122 -10.12 19.90 -3.95
N ALA A 123 -10.85 19.03 -4.64
CA ALA A 123 -11.97 19.41 -5.49
C ALA A 123 -13.12 20.04 -4.69
N LEU A 124 -13.41 19.50 -3.49
CA LEU A 124 -14.42 20.04 -2.58
C LEU A 124 -14.10 21.48 -2.16
N VAL A 125 -12.84 21.72 -1.78
CA VAL A 125 -12.34 23.07 -1.45
C VAL A 125 -12.34 23.98 -2.67
N GLY A 126 -11.94 23.48 -3.83
CA GLY A 126 -11.91 24.24 -5.09
C GLY A 126 -13.29 24.65 -5.62
N MET A 127 -14.35 23.98 -5.18
CA MET A 127 -15.74 24.35 -5.47
C MET A 127 -16.42 25.06 -4.31
N GLU A 128 -15.67 25.53 -3.31
CA GLU A 128 -16.19 26.22 -2.12
C GLU A 128 -17.30 25.44 -1.41
N TYR A 129 -17.19 24.10 -1.40
CA TYR A 129 -18.21 23.19 -0.86
C TYR A 129 -19.60 23.30 -1.52
N GLN A 130 -19.72 23.96 -2.67
CA GLN A 130 -20.95 24.05 -3.47
C GLN A 130 -21.18 22.78 -4.31
N VAL A 131 -21.16 21.63 -3.65
CA VAL A 131 -21.26 20.31 -4.27
C VAL A 131 -22.52 19.63 -3.75
N SER A 132 -23.33 19.12 -4.66
CA SER A 132 -24.51 18.34 -4.29
C SER A 132 -24.12 17.11 -3.46
N TRP A 133 -24.95 16.77 -2.46
CA TRP A 133 -24.74 15.59 -1.60
C TRP A 133 -24.53 14.30 -2.41
N GLN A 134 -25.23 14.14 -3.54
CA GLN A 134 -25.10 13.00 -4.45
C GLN A 134 -23.69 12.92 -5.06
N VAL A 135 -23.10 14.05 -5.42
CA VAL A 135 -21.73 14.12 -5.97
C VAL A 135 -20.70 13.84 -4.88
N ALA A 136 -20.93 14.33 -3.66
CA ALA A 136 -20.05 14.01 -2.53
C ALA A 136 -20.09 12.52 -2.18
N ALA A 137 -21.28 11.92 -2.10
CA ALA A 137 -21.45 10.50 -1.81
C ALA A 137 -20.85 9.60 -2.90
N SER A 138 -21.04 9.94 -4.17
CA SER A 138 -20.43 9.21 -5.30
C SER A 138 -18.91 9.36 -5.34
N GLY A 139 -18.36 10.53 -5.00
CA GLY A 139 -16.91 10.72 -4.87
C GLY A 139 -16.30 9.88 -3.75
N VAL A 140 -16.99 9.79 -2.60
CA VAL A 140 -16.59 8.89 -1.49
C VAL A 140 -16.65 7.43 -1.91
N ALA A 141 -17.75 7.00 -2.51
CA ALA A 141 -17.87 5.65 -3.03
C ALA A 141 -16.76 5.36 -4.06
N GLY A 142 -16.45 6.30 -4.94
CA GLY A 142 -15.42 6.20 -5.96
C GLY A 142 -14.02 5.93 -5.40
N PHE A 143 -13.51 6.79 -4.51
CA PHE A 143 -12.18 6.55 -3.95
C PHE A 143 -12.11 5.30 -3.06
N LEU A 144 -13.21 4.93 -2.40
CA LEU A 144 -13.29 3.67 -1.65
C LEU A 144 -13.26 2.46 -2.58
N SER A 145 -13.95 2.49 -3.72
CA SER A 145 -13.87 1.46 -4.76
C SER A 145 -12.46 1.35 -5.33
N ILE A 146 -11.78 2.48 -5.58
CA ILE A 146 -10.37 2.50 -5.98
C ILE A 146 -9.51 1.78 -4.93
N GLY A 147 -9.69 2.10 -3.65
CA GLY A 147 -8.98 1.44 -2.56
C GLY A 147 -9.26 -0.05 -2.43
N ALA A 148 -10.51 -0.46 -2.64
CA ALA A 148 -10.89 -1.86 -2.66
C ALA A 148 -10.17 -2.62 -3.79
N VAL A 149 -10.08 -2.04 -5.00
CA VAL A 149 -9.34 -2.64 -6.12
C VAL A 149 -7.83 -2.67 -5.84
N ASN A 150 -7.26 -1.57 -5.32
CA ASN A 150 -5.84 -1.51 -4.92
C ASN A 150 -5.49 -2.68 -3.98
N LEU A 151 -6.30 -2.91 -2.95
CA LEU A 151 -6.13 -3.98 -1.97
C LEU A 151 -6.38 -5.36 -2.58
N LEU A 152 -7.49 -5.53 -3.32
CA LEU A 152 -7.87 -6.81 -3.90
C LEU A 152 -6.77 -7.33 -4.84
N VAL A 153 -6.29 -6.50 -5.75
CA VAL A 153 -5.27 -6.90 -6.73
C VAL A 153 -3.95 -7.20 -6.03
N SER A 154 -3.50 -6.31 -5.13
CA SER A 154 -2.23 -6.48 -4.44
C SER A 154 -2.20 -7.73 -3.56
N PHE A 155 -3.24 -7.92 -2.74
CA PHE A 155 -3.38 -9.08 -1.87
C PHE A 155 -3.54 -10.37 -2.66
N SER A 156 -4.31 -10.37 -3.76
CA SER A 156 -4.52 -11.56 -4.58
C SER A 156 -3.22 -12.03 -5.22
N LEU A 157 -2.39 -11.11 -5.74
CA LEU A 157 -1.07 -11.42 -6.28
C LEU A 157 -0.12 -11.91 -5.19
N ALA A 158 -0.10 -11.25 -4.03
CA ALA A 158 0.70 -11.67 -2.88
C ALA A 158 0.35 -13.09 -2.42
N LEU A 159 -0.95 -13.37 -2.27
CA LEU A 159 -1.44 -14.68 -1.88
C LEU A 159 -1.12 -15.73 -2.94
N TRP A 160 -1.30 -15.43 -4.22
CA TRP A 160 -0.96 -16.32 -5.31
C TRP A 160 0.52 -16.69 -5.31
N VAL A 161 1.42 -15.71 -5.15
CA VAL A 161 2.87 -15.97 -5.03
C VAL A 161 3.19 -16.79 -3.79
N ALA A 162 2.60 -16.47 -2.64
CA ALA A 162 2.84 -17.20 -1.39
C ALA A 162 2.41 -18.67 -1.49
N LEU A 163 1.22 -18.92 -2.06
CA LEU A 163 0.71 -20.28 -2.30
C LEU A 163 1.60 -21.05 -3.27
N ARG A 164 2.04 -20.39 -4.34
CA ARG A 164 2.91 -21.01 -5.36
C ARG A 164 4.29 -21.34 -4.81
N ALA A 165 4.87 -20.46 -3.99
CA ALA A 165 6.15 -20.70 -3.32
C ALA A 165 6.11 -21.90 -2.37
N ARG A 166 4.96 -22.17 -1.74
CA ARG A 166 4.75 -23.32 -0.84
C ARG A 166 4.41 -24.64 -1.57
N LYS A 167 4.36 -24.67 -2.91
CA LYS A 167 3.99 -25.85 -3.72
C LYS A 167 2.70 -26.56 -3.26
N ILE A 168 1.72 -25.82 -2.73
CA ILE A 168 0.49 -26.41 -2.20
C ILE A 168 -0.31 -27.01 -3.35
N ARG A 169 -0.54 -28.34 -3.33
CA ARG A 169 -1.46 -29.01 -4.26
C ARG A 169 -2.83 -28.31 -4.18
N PHE A 170 -3.35 -27.85 -5.33
CA PHE A 170 -4.56 -27.02 -5.48
C PHE A 170 -5.79 -27.47 -4.64
N LYS A 171 -5.94 -28.77 -4.33
CA LYS A 171 -6.99 -29.31 -3.44
C LYS A 171 -6.97 -28.77 -1.99
N HIS A 172 -5.85 -28.25 -1.50
CA HIS A 172 -5.78 -27.58 -0.18
C HIS A 172 -5.86 -26.05 -0.28
N GLY A 173 -5.49 -25.47 -1.44
CA GLY A 173 -5.57 -24.02 -1.67
C GLY A 173 -6.99 -23.47 -1.62
N ILE A 174 -7.97 -24.15 -2.22
CA ILE A 174 -9.39 -23.74 -2.17
C ILE A 174 -9.94 -23.79 -0.72
N ARG A 175 -9.50 -24.77 0.08
CA ARG A 175 -9.88 -24.86 1.49
C ARG A 175 -9.28 -23.70 2.30
N LEU A 176 -8.02 -23.35 2.07
CA LEU A 176 -7.40 -22.18 2.69
C LEU A 176 -8.09 -20.88 2.26
N LEU A 177 -8.40 -20.71 0.97
CA LEU A 177 -9.10 -19.53 0.45
C LEU A 177 -10.51 -19.40 1.05
N ARG A 178 -11.25 -20.51 1.16
CA ARG A 178 -12.56 -20.53 1.84
C ARG A 178 -12.45 -20.28 3.34
N ALA A 179 -11.36 -20.70 3.99
CA ALA A 179 -11.13 -20.45 5.41
C ALA A 179 -10.76 -18.98 5.66
N LEU A 180 -9.87 -18.42 4.83
CA LEU A 180 -9.53 -16.99 4.84
C LEU A 180 -10.76 -16.13 4.56
N GLY A 181 -11.55 -16.46 3.52
CA GLY A 181 -12.78 -15.75 3.19
C GLY A 181 -13.82 -15.82 4.31
N ARG A 182 -14.04 -17.00 4.91
CA ARG A 182 -14.91 -17.14 6.08
C ARG A 182 -14.42 -16.33 7.27
N ARG A 183 -13.12 -16.34 7.55
CA ARG A 183 -12.54 -15.58 8.67
C ARG A 183 -12.59 -14.07 8.45
N PHE A 184 -12.36 -13.62 7.22
CA PHE A 184 -12.49 -12.21 6.84
C PHE A 184 -13.94 -11.70 7.00
N ILE A 185 -14.94 -12.51 6.63
CA ILE A 185 -16.36 -12.17 6.82
C ILE A 185 -16.74 -12.22 8.31
N ALA A 186 -16.28 -13.24 9.04
CA ALA A 186 -16.66 -13.45 10.43
C ALA A 186 -15.98 -12.48 11.42
N ALA A 187 -14.74 -12.08 11.13
CA ALA A 187 -13.96 -11.21 12.00
C ALA A 187 -13.04 -10.30 11.16
N PRO A 188 -13.60 -9.32 10.44
CA PRO A 188 -12.80 -8.40 9.62
C PRO A 188 -11.85 -7.58 10.48
N ILE A 189 -12.26 -7.22 11.71
CA ILE A 189 -11.48 -6.40 12.63
C ILE A 189 -10.21 -7.12 13.10
N ASP A 190 -10.21 -8.45 13.24
CA ASP A 190 -9.04 -9.25 13.64
C ASP A 190 -7.91 -9.24 12.59
N PHE A 191 -8.21 -8.86 11.35
CA PHE A 191 -7.18 -8.62 10.32
C PHE A 191 -6.51 -7.26 10.48
N PHE A 192 -7.18 -6.29 11.09
CA PHE A 192 -6.67 -4.93 11.32
C PHE A 192 -6.04 -4.79 12.71
N ILE A 193 -6.58 -5.50 13.70
CA ILE A 193 -6.07 -5.58 15.05
C ILE A 193 -5.34 -6.92 15.14
N GLY A 194 -4.01 -6.89 14.98
CA GLY A 194 -3.17 -8.08 15.09
C GLY A 194 -3.50 -8.88 16.36
N PRO A 195 -3.35 -10.21 16.33
CA PRO A 195 -3.69 -11.05 17.47
C PRO A 195 -2.96 -10.52 18.71
N LYS A 196 -3.71 -10.26 19.78
CA LYS A 196 -3.13 -9.97 21.09
C LYS A 196 -2.24 -11.16 21.43
N ASP A 197 -0.96 -10.91 21.69
CA ASP A 197 0.02 -11.94 22.00
C ASP A 197 -0.57 -12.95 22.99
N ILE A 198 -0.71 -14.21 22.57
CA ILE A 198 -0.98 -15.29 23.51
C ILE A 198 0.33 -15.45 24.29
N PRO A 199 0.36 -15.21 25.61
CA PRO A 199 1.56 -15.46 26.39
C PRO A 199 1.96 -16.91 26.19
N SER A 200 3.14 -17.14 25.62
CA SER A 200 3.76 -18.45 25.55
C SER A 200 4.09 -18.91 26.98
N GLY A 201 3.13 -19.57 27.61
CA GLY A 201 3.22 -20.09 28.96
C GLY A 201 2.33 -21.31 29.14
N GLY A 202 2.87 -22.48 28.83
CA GLY A 202 2.32 -23.79 29.19
C GLY A 202 3.50 -24.76 29.40
N PRO A 203 3.60 -25.45 30.54
CA PRO A 203 4.82 -26.18 30.93
C PRO A 203 5.01 -27.47 30.10
N VAL A 204 6.29 -27.84 30.01
CA VAL A 204 6.85 -29.04 29.35
C VAL A 204 6.26 -30.32 29.94
#